data_AF-A0A7C1NSJ9-F1
#
_entry.id   AF-A0A7C1NSJ9-F1
#
_cell.length_a   1.000
_cell.length_b   1.000
_cell.length_c   1.000
_cell.angle_alpha   90.00
_cell.angle_beta   90.00
_cell.angle_gamma   90.00
#
_symmetry.space_group_name_H-M   'P 1'
#
loop_
_entity.id
_entity.type
_entity.pdbx_description
1 polymer ?
#
loop_
_entity_poly.entity_id
_entity_poly.type
_entity_poly.pdbx_seq_one_letter_code
_entity_poly.pdbx_strand_id
1 'polypeptide(L)'
;MMEATPFQKFKEGVIDILKVTPENTSVILQKIKSMYPEEFDDAVRCIHRNVDYGRPEWEHIVRNAQLALEKSGIIELDSETNNWKLKKCKGREVILESITDIEEPPGIPVKSEELEEFVGEPMDLGFMNRSPTTHDEVIALFVGYRNRLGFPIIGWIRPQFPEACALQRVKEPRVGYLKKYIEFEFLSSQFKEHTMNPIYKARNCHYVICWENDWDECPVPVIELKTEVLRVVRELSDRAA
;
A
#
# COMPACT_ATOMS: atom_id res chain seq x y z
N MET A 1 -6.76 -5.60 -27.66
CA MET A 1 -7.26 -4.48 -26.82
C MET A 1 -7.76 -5.12 -25.53
N MET A 2 -7.15 -4.81 -24.39
CA MET A 2 -7.65 -5.29 -23.10
C MET A 2 -8.88 -4.47 -22.73
N GLU A 3 -9.97 -5.12 -22.33
CA GLU A 3 -11.16 -4.44 -21.85
C GLU A 3 -10.87 -3.70 -20.53
N ALA A 4 -11.41 -2.49 -20.38
CA ALA A 4 -11.25 -1.70 -19.17
C ALA A 4 -11.91 -2.41 -17.98
N THR A 5 -11.19 -2.48 -16.86
CA THR A 5 -11.69 -3.11 -15.63
C THR A 5 -12.89 -2.34 -15.05
N PRO A 6 -13.78 -2.99 -14.27
CA PRO A 6 -14.91 -2.31 -13.62
C PRO A 6 -14.47 -1.11 -12.78
N PHE A 7 -13.32 -1.22 -12.11
CA PHE A 7 -12.71 -0.13 -11.35
C PHE A 7 -12.38 1.10 -12.22
N GLN A 8 -11.81 0.90 -13.42
CA GLN A 8 -11.50 2.00 -14.34
C GLN A 8 -12.78 2.65 -14.87
N LYS A 9 -13.76 1.86 -15.31
CA LYS A 9 -15.08 2.35 -15.75
C LYS A 9 -15.77 3.18 -14.66
N PHE A 10 -15.74 2.70 -13.41
CA PHE A 10 -16.36 3.40 -12.29
C PHE A 10 -15.61 4.67 -11.92
N LYS A 11 -14.27 4.72 -12.00
CA LYS A 11 -13.51 5.96 -11.82
C LYS A 11 -13.94 7.05 -12.81
N GLU A 12 -14.05 6.69 -14.08
CA GLU A 12 -14.48 7.62 -15.14
C GLU A 12 -15.93 8.07 -14.91
N GLY A 13 -16.84 7.13 -14.64
CA GLY A 13 -18.23 7.47 -14.36
C GLY A 13 -18.42 8.37 -13.14
N VAL A 14 -17.63 8.20 -12.08
CA VAL A 14 -17.68 9.06 -10.89
C VAL A 14 -17.28 10.49 -11.25
N ILE A 15 -16.25 10.66 -12.08
CA ILE A 15 -15.84 11.98 -12.57
C ILE A 15 -16.99 12.61 -13.37
N ASP A 16 -17.59 11.87 -14.31
CA ASP A 16 -18.67 12.37 -15.16
C ASP A 16 -19.90 12.83 -14.37
N ILE A 17 -20.28 12.07 -13.33
CA ILE A 17 -21.37 12.45 -12.43
C ILE A 17 -21.04 13.77 -11.72
N LEU A 18 -19.83 13.89 -11.19
CA LEU A 18 -19.39 15.03 -10.38
C LEU A 18 -19.06 16.29 -11.20
N LYS A 19 -18.90 16.15 -12.53
CA LYS A 19 -18.86 17.29 -13.45
C LYS A 19 -20.18 18.05 -13.51
N VAL A 20 -21.30 17.34 -13.35
CA VAL A 20 -22.63 17.94 -13.44
C VAL A 20 -22.99 18.63 -12.12
N THR A 21 -22.87 17.90 -11.01
CA THR A 21 -23.23 18.42 -9.69
C THR A 21 -22.51 17.64 -8.60
N PRO A 22 -22.19 18.28 -7.46
CA PRO A 22 -21.80 17.57 -6.26
C PRO A 22 -22.87 16.57 -5.84
N GLU A 23 -22.47 15.35 -5.48
CA GLU A 23 -23.39 14.28 -5.12
C GLU A 23 -22.84 13.45 -3.95
N ASN A 24 -23.73 12.93 -3.12
CA ASN A 24 -23.35 11.97 -2.09
C ASN A 24 -23.13 10.57 -2.71
N THR A 25 -22.44 9.70 -1.96
CA THR A 25 -22.12 8.34 -2.40
C THR A 25 -23.35 7.52 -2.81
N SER A 26 -24.50 7.70 -2.15
CA SER A 26 -25.71 6.93 -2.47
C SER A 26 -26.24 7.25 -3.88
N VAL A 27 -26.27 8.54 -4.23
CA VAL A 27 -26.69 9.00 -5.56
C VAL A 27 -25.69 8.59 -6.63
N ILE A 28 -24.39 8.67 -6.32
CA ILE A 28 -23.32 8.20 -7.22
C ILE A 28 -23.49 6.71 -7.52
N LEU A 29 -23.71 5.87 -6.51
CA LEU A 29 -23.94 4.43 -6.69
C LEU A 29 -25.13 4.13 -7.63
N GLN A 30 -26.25 4.83 -7.43
CA GLN A 30 -27.44 4.70 -8.28
C GLN A 30 -27.14 5.09 -9.74
N LYS A 31 -26.44 6.21 -9.95
CA LYS A 31 -26.08 6.70 -11.28
C LYS A 31 -25.09 5.77 -11.98
N ILE A 32 -24.05 5.29 -11.29
CA ILE A 32 -23.10 4.31 -11.82
C ILE A 32 -23.80 2.98 -12.18
N LYS A 33 -24.76 2.52 -11.37
CA LYS A 33 -25.61 1.35 -11.68
C LYS A 33 -26.43 1.52 -12.95
N SER A 34 -26.89 2.74 -13.22
CA SER A 34 -27.60 3.05 -14.46
C SER A 34 -26.67 3.17 -15.68
N MET A 35 -25.40 3.54 -15.49
CA MET A 35 -24.43 3.74 -16.57
C MET A 35 -23.83 2.43 -17.07
N TYR A 36 -23.58 1.47 -16.18
CA TYR A 36 -22.89 0.22 -16.50
C TYR A 36 -23.62 -1.02 -15.94
N PRO A 37 -24.92 -1.22 -16.21
CA PRO A 37 -25.73 -2.25 -15.55
C PRO A 37 -25.15 -3.67 -15.66
N GLU A 38 -24.36 -3.96 -16.68
CA GLU A 38 -23.67 -5.23 -16.91
C GLU A 38 -22.59 -5.55 -15.86
N GLU A 39 -22.05 -4.54 -15.19
CA GLU A 39 -20.99 -4.67 -14.18
C GLU A 39 -21.54 -4.93 -12.76
N PHE A 40 -22.87 -5.03 -12.61
CA PHE A 40 -23.56 -5.09 -11.32
C PHE A 40 -24.14 -6.47 -11.09
N ASP A 41 -23.27 -7.38 -10.65
CA ASP A 41 -23.71 -8.67 -10.14
C ASP A 41 -23.96 -8.58 -8.63
N ASP A 42 -25.23 -8.43 -8.24
CA ASP A 42 -25.66 -8.41 -6.85
C ASP A 42 -25.44 -9.78 -6.15
N ALA A 43 -25.14 -10.87 -6.89
CA ALA A 43 -24.78 -12.17 -6.35
C ALA A 43 -23.31 -12.25 -5.91
N VAL A 44 -22.43 -11.40 -6.46
CA VAL A 44 -21.03 -11.34 -6.07
C VAL A 44 -20.89 -10.53 -4.78
N ARG A 45 -20.63 -11.23 -3.68
CA ARG A 45 -20.53 -10.66 -2.34
C ARG A 45 -19.15 -10.06 -2.07
N CYS A 46 -19.14 -8.90 -1.43
CA CYS A 46 -17.91 -8.30 -0.95
C CYS A 46 -17.36 -9.07 0.27
N ILE A 47 -16.40 -9.98 0.03
CA ILE A 47 -15.70 -10.70 1.11
C ILE A 47 -14.47 -9.89 1.53
N HIS A 48 -14.57 -9.18 2.66
CA HIS A 48 -13.42 -8.49 3.25
C HIS A 48 -12.98 -9.19 4.53
N ARG A 49 -11.71 -9.61 4.59
CA ARG A 49 -11.13 -10.27 5.77
C ARG A 49 -11.96 -11.49 6.26
N ASN A 50 -12.48 -12.31 5.34
CA ASN A 50 -13.38 -13.44 5.62
C ASN A 50 -14.72 -13.08 6.28
N VAL A 51 -15.14 -11.82 6.21
CA VAL A 51 -16.46 -11.37 6.68
C VAL A 51 -17.27 -10.89 5.47
N ASP A 52 -18.44 -11.49 5.27
CA ASP A 52 -19.44 -11.01 4.33
C ASP A 52 -20.27 -9.92 5.02
N TYR A 53 -20.11 -8.68 4.55
CA TYR A 53 -20.83 -7.52 5.08
C TYR A 53 -22.24 -7.38 4.48
N GLY A 54 -22.70 -8.36 3.69
CA GLY A 54 -24.01 -8.38 3.06
C GLY A 54 -24.17 -7.39 1.90
N ARG A 55 -23.09 -6.68 1.51
CA ARG A 55 -23.07 -5.73 0.40
C ARG A 55 -22.42 -6.36 -0.84
N PRO A 56 -22.93 -6.07 -2.04
CA PRO A 56 -22.35 -6.59 -3.27
C PRO A 56 -20.99 -5.95 -3.53
N GLU A 57 -20.09 -6.67 -4.21
CA GLU A 57 -18.70 -6.26 -4.47
C GLU A 57 -18.63 -4.93 -5.25
N TRP A 58 -19.54 -4.70 -6.18
CA TRP A 58 -19.55 -3.48 -7.00
C TRP A 58 -19.70 -2.20 -6.15
N GLU A 59 -20.46 -2.22 -5.05
CA GLU A 59 -20.58 -1.06 -4.14
C GLU A 59 -19.22 -0.68 -3.56
N HIS A 60 -18.40 -1.69 -3.28
CA HIS A 60 -17.06 -1.51 -2.75
C HIS A 60 -16.11 -0.93 -3.80
N ILE A 61 -16.21 -1.41 -5.06
CA ILE A 61 -15.40 -0.91 -6.17
C ILE A 61 -15.69 0.58 -6.42
N VAL A 62 -16.95 1.01 -6.41
CA VAL A 62 -17.31 2.44 -6.57
C VAL A 62 -16.74 3.30 -5.44
N ARG A 63 -16.81 2.83 -4.19
CA ARG A 63 -16.20 3.55 -3.05
C ARG A 63 -14.69 3.65 -3.16
N ASN A 64 -14.03 2.58 -3.58
CA ASN A 64 -12.59 2.60 -3.82
C ASN A 64 -12.22 3.56 -4.96
N ALA A 65 -13.06 3.67 -5.99
CA ALA A 65 -12.87 4.65 -7.06
C ALA A 65 -12.94 6.08 -6.51
N GLN A 66 -13.92 6.39 -5.65
CA GLN A 66 -14.01 7.70 -4.98
C GLN A 66 -12.76 8.00 -4.14
N LEU A 67 -12.33 7.07 -3.29
CA LEU A 67 -11.13 7.23 -2.45
C LEU A 67 -9.85 7.41 -3.28
N ALA A 68 -9.73 6.68 -4.40
CA ALA A 68 -8.58 6.81 -5.29
C ALA A 68 -8.54 8.19 -5.96
N LEU A 69 -9.69 8.72 -6.38
CA LEU A 69 -9.81 10.06 -6.95
C LEU A 69 -9.53 11.16 -5.92
N GLU A 70 -9.96 10.96 -4.68
CA GLU A 70 -9.68 11.86 -3.56
C GLU A 70 -8.18 11.91 -3.25
N LYS A 71 -7.54 10.74 -3.11
CA LYS A 71 -6.09 10.63 -2.91
C LYS A 71 -5.30 11.26 -4.07
N SER A 72 -5.84 11.21 -5.27
CA SER A 72 -5.25 11.85 -6.47
C SER A 72 -5.54 13.36 -6.55
N GLY A 73 -6.30 13.92 -5.60
CA GLY A 73 -6.65 15.34 -5.56
C GLY A 73 -7.66 15.79 -6.61
N ILE A 74 -8.36 14.86 -7.28
CA ILE A 74 -9.33 15.15 -8.35
C ILE A 74 -10.68 15.54 -7.76
N ILE A 75 -11.08 14.86 -6.69
CA ILE A 75 -12.33 15.13 -5.97
C ILE A 75 -12.04 15.39 -4.50
N GLU A 76 -12.99 16.01 -3.81
CA GLU A 76 -12.96 16.21 -2.36
C GLU A 76 -14.35 15.98 -1.78
N LEU A 77 -14.40 15.45 -0.56
CA LEU A 77 -15.62 15.32 0.21
C LEU A 77 -15.90 16.62 0.98
N ASP A 78 -17.07 17.20 0.73
CA ASP A 78 -17.56 18.34 1.49
C ASP A 78 -18.13 17.87 2.84
N SER A 79 -17.47 18.22 3.94
CA SER A 79 -17.83 17.73 5.28
C SER A 79 -19.17 18.26 5.80
N GLU A 80 -19.68 19.36 5.25
CA GLU A 80 -20.95 19.96 5.68
C GLU A 80 -22.14 19.31 4.96
N THR A 81 -21.99 19.03 3.67
CA THR A 81 -23.06 18.47 2.84
C THR A 81 -22.96 16.96 2.63
N ASN A 82 -21.83 16.36 3.00
CA ASN A 82 -21.48 14.96 2.72
C ASN A 82 -21.56 14.61 1.22
N ASN A 83 -21.32 15.60 0.37
CA ASN A 83 -21.30 15.47 -1.08
C ASN A 83 -19.85 15.49 -1.58
N TRP A 84 -19.57 14.62 -2.54
CA TRP A 84 -18.33 14.68 -3.31
C TRP A 84 -18.44 15.78 -4.35
N LYS A 85 -17.34 16.50 -4.59
CA LYS A 85 -17.24 17.51 -5.65
C LYS A 85 -15.90 17.44 -6.34
N LEU A 86 -15.84 17.88 -7.59
CA LEU A 86 -14.57 18.06 -8.28
C LEU A 86 -13.78 19.20 -7.64
N LYS A 87 -12.49 18.97 -7.41
CA LYS A 87 -11.59 19.99 -6.91
C LYS A 87 -11.29 20.98 -8.03
N LYS A 88 -11.64 22.27 -7.85
CA LYS A 88 -11.34 23.30 -8.85
C LYS A 88 -9.85 23.61 -8.86
N CYS A 89 -9.13 23.16 -9.89
CA CYS A 89 -7.79 23.66 -10.19
C CYS A 89 -7.91 25.11 -10.71
N LYS A 90 -7.20 26.07 -10.08
CA LYS A 90 -7.04 27.41 -10.67
C LYS A 90 -6.34 27.25 -12.02
N GLY A 91 -7.06 27.51 -13.12
CA GLY A 91 -6.48 27.72 -14.45
C GLY A 91 -6.71 26.65 -15.52
N ARG A 92 -7.60 25.68 -15.35
CA ARG A 92 -8.03 24.81 -16.47
C ARG A 92 -9.44 24.29 -16.23
N GLU A 93 -10.38 24.68 -17.08
CA GLU A 93 -11.64 23.94 -17.22
C GLU A 93 -11.30 22.51 -17.65
N VAL A 94 -11.84 21.54 -16.91
CA VAL A 94 -11.65 20.11 -17.18
C VAL A 94 -12.58 19.73 -18.34
N ILE A 95 -12.13 19.97 -19.56
CA ILE A 95 -12.71 19.36 -20.75
C ILE A 95 -12.22 17.90 -20.77
N LEU A 96 -13.14 16.94 -20.59
CA LEU A 96 -12.90 15.54 -20.95
C LEU A 96 -13.22 15.47 -22.44
N GLU A 97 -12.21 15.58 -23.29
CA GLU A 97 -12.31 15.10 -24.65
C GLU A 97 -11.76 13.68 -24.69
N SER A 98 -12.47 12.83 -25.44
CA SER A 98 -12.16 11.44 -25.75
C SER A 98 -10.67 11.26 -26.04
N ILE A 99 -10.03 10.35 -25.31
CA ILE A 99 -8.63 9.97 -25.48
C ILE A 99 -8.52 9.12 -26.76
N THR A 100 -8.55 9.81 -27.90
CA THR A 100 -8.00 9.32 -29.16
C THR A 100 -7.26 10.51 -29.74
N ASP A 101 -5.95 10.34 -29.94
CA ASP A 101 -4.99 11.31 -30.49
C ASP A 101 -4.36 12.24 -29.45
N ILE A 102 -3.37 11.71 -28.73
CA ILE A 102 -2.39 12.53 -28.01
C ILE A 102 -1.39 13.02 -29.07
N GLU A 103 -1.59 14.23 -29.60
CA GLU A 103 -0.48 15.01 -30.13
C GLU A 103 0.43 15.38 -28.96
N GLU A 104 1.73 15.05 -29.06
CA GLU A 104 2.70 15.40 -28.03
C GLU A 104 2.69 16.92 -27.80
N PRO A 105 2.49 17.40 -26.56
CA PRO A 105 2.42 18.82 -26.30
C PRO A 105 3.77 19.48 -26.67
N PRO A 106 3.77 20.70 -27.22
CA PRO A 106 4.99 21.42 -27.53
C PRO A 106 5.80 21.56 -26.25
N GLY A 107 7.03 21.04 -26.29
CA GLY A 107 7.92 20.89 -25.15
C GLY A 107 8.00 22.17 -24.33
N ILE A 108 7.34 22.17 -23.18
CA ILE A 108 7.63 23.13 -22.13
C ILE A 108 9.09 22.86 -21.75
N PRO A 109 9.99 23.86 -21.78
CA PRO A 109 11.33 23.68 -21.23
C PRO A 109 11.15 23.42 -19.73
N VAL A 110 11.09 22.14 -19.36
CA VAL A 110 11.23 21.69 -17.99
C VAL A 110 12.63 22.12 -17.62
N LYS A 111 12.74 23.20 -16.84
CA LYS A 111 13.95 23.40 -16.06
C LYS A 111 14.05 22.16 -15.19
N SER A 112 14.96 21.26 -15.55
CA SER A 112 15.39 20.18 -14.69
C SER A 112 16.08 20.85 -13.50
N GLU A 113 15.28 21.31 -12.54
CA GLU A 113 15.75 21.36 -11.18
C GLU A 113 16.14 19.92 -10.88
N GLU A 114 17.45 19.64 -10.88
CA GLU A 114 17.99 18.38 -10.44
C GLU A 114 17.39 18.13 -9.06
N LEU A 115 16.37 17.27 -8.98
CA LEU A 115 15.78 16.88 -7.73
C LEU A 115 16.88 16.14 -6.98
N GLU A 116 17.50 16.82 -6.02
CA GLU A 116 18.48 16.21 -5.12
C GLU A 116 17.75 15.10 -4.35
N GLU A 117 17.97 13.85 -4.77
CA GLU A 117 17.42 12.68 -4.09
C GLU A 117 18.34 12.29 -2.94
N PHE A 118 17.78 12.27 -1.73
CA PHE A 118 18.52 11.81 -0.57
C PHE A 118 18.79 10.31 -0.66
N VAL A 119 20.07 9.94 -0.77
CA VAL A 119 20.54 8.56 -0.75
C VAL A 119 21.23 8.25 0.58
N GLY A 120 21.02 7.04 1.08
CA GLY A 120 21.63 6.57 2.32
C GLY A 120 23.14 6.43 2.25
N GLU A 121 23.78 6.24 3.41
CA GLU A 121 25.22 6.10 3.53
C GLU A 121 25.73 4.87 2.76
N PRO A 122 26.89 4.96 2.08
CA PRO A 122 27.50 3.79 1.44
C PRO A 122 27.70 2.64 2.43
N MET A 123 27.11 1.48 2.14
CA MET A 123 27.14 0.30 3.00
C MET A 123 26.96 -0.96 2.17
N ASP A 124 27.85 -1.94 2.33
CA ASP A 124 27.71 -3.24 1.66
C ASP A 124 26.70 -4.13 2.39
N LEU A 125 25.48 -4.16 1.85
CA LEU A 125 24.39 -5.03 2.27
C LEU A 125 24.18 -6.17 1.27
N GLY A 126 25.23 -6.56 0.53
CA GLY A 126 25.24 -7.64 -0.45
C GLY A 126 24.59 -7.27 -1.79
N PHE A 127 23.26 -7.10 -1.81
CA PHE A 127 22.54 -6.70 -3.03
C PHE A 127 22.12 -5.22 -3.04
N MET A 128 22.30 -4.52 -1.92
CA MET A 128 22.22 -3.07 -1.81
C MET A 128 23.57 -2.54 -1.34
N ASN A 129 24.01 -1.41 -1.89
CA ASN A 129 25.30 -0.79 -1.61
C ASN A 129 25.18 0.53 -0.81
N ARG A 130 24.00 0.80 -0.26
CA ARG A 130 23.69 1.94 0.60
C ARG A 130 22.72 1.54 1.71
N SER A 131 22.71 2.29 2.80
CA SER A 131 21.69 2.15 3.85
C SER A 131 20.30 2.44 3.27
N PRO A 132 19.25 1.72 3.70
CA PRO A 132 17.88 2.07 3.35
C PRO A 132 17.57 3.46 3.90
N THR A 133 16.75 4.21 3.17
CA THR A 133 16.20 5.51 3.59
C THR A 133 14.68 5.50 3.63
N THR A 134 14.07 4.41 3.16
CA THR A 134 12.61 4.25 3.05
C THR A 134 12.15 2.94 3.66
N HIS A 135 10.86 2.88 4.01
CA HIS A 135 10.19 1.67 4.50
C HIS A 135 10.22 0.53 3.47
N ASP A 136 10.00 0.82 2.19
CA ASP A 136 10.04 -0.20 1.13
C ASP A 136 11.43 -0.85 0.98
N GLU A 137 12.51 -0.10 1.19
CA GLU A 137 13.87 -0.66 1.18
C GLU A 137 14.13 -1.57 2.39
N VAL A 138 13.53 -1.29 3.56
CA VAL A 138 13.56 -2.20 4.72
C VAL A 138 12.85 -3.52 4.37
N ILE A 139 11.70 -3.46 3.70
CA ILE A 139 11.00 -4.65 3.20
C ILE A 139 11.90 -5.43 2.23
N ALA A 140 12.54 -4.73 1.27
CA ALA A 140 13.42 -5.35 0.29
C ALA A 140 14.59 -6.09 0.97
N LEU A 141 15.24 -5.46 1.96
CA LEU A 141 16.30 -6.08 2.77
C LEU A 141 15.81 -7.33 3.48
N PHE A 142 14.66 -7.26 4.17
CA PHE A 142 14.09 -8.43 4.81
C PHE A 142 13.83 -9.55 3.80
N VAL A 143 13.19 -9.27 2.65
CA VAL A 143 12.90 -10.28 1.63
C VAL A 143 14.18 -10.94 1.11
N GLY A 144 15.22 -10.15 0.86
CA GLY A 144 16.52 -10.65 0.39
C GLY A 144 17.21 -11.57 1.41
N TYR A 145 17.10 -11.25 2.70
CA TYR A 145 17.76 -11.99 3.77
C TYR A 145 16.87 -12.99 4.53
N ARG A 146 15.57 -13.04 4.24
CA ARG A 146 14.54 -13.79 5.00
C ARG A 146 14.94 -15.22 5.35
N ASN A 147 15.58 -15.93 4.43
CA ASN A 147 15.93 -17.34 4.63
C ASN A 147 17.01 -17.49 5.71
N ARG A 148 17.98 -16.58 5.73
CA ARG A 148 19.05 -16.51 6.74
C ARG A 148 18.52 -16.03 8.09
N LEU A 149 17.52 -15.15 8.07
CA LEU A 149 16.77 -14.69 9.24
C LEU A 149 15.78 -15.74 9.78
N GLY A 150 15.67 -16.91 9.15
CA GLY A 150 14.83 -18.01 9.63
C GLY A 150 13.39 -18.01 9.09
N PHE A 151 13.06 -17.16 8.12
CA PHE A 151 11.76 -17.02 7.47
C PHE A 151 11.82 -17.46 5.99
N PRO A 152 12.02 -18.75 5.67
CA PRO A 152 12.26 -19.19 4.30
C PRO A 152 11.09 -18.94 3.33
N ILE A 153 9.85 -18.91 3.82
CA ILE A 153 8.65 -18.81 2.98
C ILE A 153 7.88 -17.54 3.37
N ILE A 154 7.65 -16.66 2.40
CA ILE A 154 6.72 -15.53 2.53
C ILE A 154 5.35 -16.02 2.04
N GLY A 155 4.32 -15.81 2.85
CA GLY A 155 2.94 -16.06 2.46
C GLY A 155 2.38 -14.89 1.65
N TRP A 156 2.49 -13.68 2.18
CA TRP A 156 2.07 -12.44 1.52
C TRP A 156 2.74 -11.22 2.15
N ILE A 157 2.78 -10.12 1.38
CA ILE A 157 3.13 -8.75 1.79
C ILE A 157 2.03 -7.84 1.26
N ARG A 158 1.57 -6.87 2.05
CA ARG A 158 0.45 -5.97 1.74
C ARG A 158 0.60 -4.63 2.47
N PRO A 159 -0.07 -3.57 2.01
CA PRO A 159 0.02 -2.24 2.63
C PRO A 159 -0.91 -2.05 3.85
N GLN A 160 -1.40 -3.14 4.46
CA GLN A 160 -2.28 -3.06 5.63
C GLN A 160 -1.72 -3.88 6.78
N PHE A 161 -1.83 -3.32 7.99
CA PHE A 161 -1.46 -3.99 9.24
C PHE A 161 -2.12 -5.38 9.44
N PRO A 162 -1.37 -6.42 9.86
CA PRO A 162 0.09 -6.51 9.76
C PRO A 162 0.51 -6.62 8.30
N GLU A 163 1.63 -5.99 7.94
CA GLU A 163 2.10 -5.84 6.56
C GLU A 163 2.57 -7.14 5.90
N ALA A 164 3.03 -8.13 6.67
CA ALA A 164 3.46 -9.41 6.12
C ALA A 164 3.04 -10.63 6.92
N CYS A 165 3.00 -11.76 6.21
CA CYS A 165 2.94 -13.09 6.78
C CYS A 165 4.07 -13.94 6.24
N ALA A 166 4.84 -14.57 7.13
CA ALA A 166 5.93 -15.46 6.79
C ALA A 166 5.92 -16.73 7.64
N LEU A 167 6.54 -17.78 7.15
CA LEU A 167 6.73 -19.03 7.88
C LEU A 167 8.13 -19.06 8.50
N GLN A 168 8.19 -19.01 9.82
CA GLN A 168 9.42 -19.15 10.58
C GLN A 168 9.77 -20.62 10.78
N ARG A 169 11.01 -21.01 10.46
CA ARG A 169 11.51 -22.36 10.69
C ARG A 169 11.68 -22.61 12.19
N VAL A 170 11.12 -23.70 12.69
CA VAL A 170 11.30 -24.19 14.06
C VAL A 170 12.02 -25.54 14.01
N LYS A 171 13.03 -25.70 14.86
CA LYS A 171 13.83 -26.94 14.93
C LYS A 171 13.40 -27.83 16.11
N GLU A 172 12.96 -27.26 17.22
CA GLU A 172 12.56 -28.00 18.43
C GLU A 172 11.38 -27.29 19.13
N PRO A 173 10.49 -28.01 19.84
CA PRO A 173 10.41 -29.48 19.99
C PRO A 173 9.75 -30.18 18.78
N ARG A 174 9.23 -29.42 17.82
CA ARG A 174 8.69 -29.93 16.55
C ARG A 174 9.41 -29.26 15.40
N VAL A 175 10.00 -30.06 14.52
CA VAL A 175 10.56 -29.57 13.26
C VAL A 175 9.40 -29.16 12.36
N GLY A 176 9.41 -27.91 11.89
CA GLY A 176 8.36 -27.42 11.02
C GLY A 176 8.39 -25.91 10.85
N TYR A 177 7.20 -25.35 10.65
CA TYR A 177 7.02 -23.93 10.37
C TYR A 177 5.93 -23.33 11.25
N LEU A 178 6.20 -22.16 11.83
CA LEU A 178 5.18 -21.35 12.48
C LEU A 178 4.82 -20.17 11.60
N LYS A 179 3.51 -19.94 11.43
CA LYS A 179 3.00 -18.75 10.77
C LYS A 179 3.24 -17.54 11.67
N LYS A 180 3.99 -16.56 11.16
CA LYS A 180 4.30 -15.31 11.83
C LYS A 180 3.78 -14.16 11.00
N TYR A 181 3.34 -13.13 11.70
CA TYR A 181 2.85 -11.90 11.12
C TYR A 181 3.81 -10.80 11.53
N ILE A 182 4.16 -9.96 10.59
CA ILE A 182 5.27 -9.03 10.68
C ILE A 182 4.75 -7.64 10.33
N GLU A 183 5.17 -6.65 11.09
CA GLU A 183 5.10 -5.24 10.71
C GLU A 183 6.49 -4.74 10.36
N PHE A 184 6.61 -3.96 9.29
CA PHE A 184 7.87 -3.30 8.95
C PHE A 184 7.83 -1.84 9.38
N GLU A 185 8.96 -1.37 9.88
CA GLU A 185 9.13 0.03 10.26
C GLU A 185 10.52 0.50 9.84
N PHE A 186 10.73 1.81 9.69
CA PHE A 186 12.10 2.30 9.57
C PHE A 186 12.77 2.32 10.96
N LEU A 187 12.09 2.91 11.94
CA LEU A 187 12.44 2.91 13.36
C LEU A 187 11.42 2.10 14.14
N SER A 188 11.86 1.25 15.07
CA SER A 188 10.95 0.42 15.88
C SER A 188 9.87 1.23 16.64
N SER A 189 10.17 2.47 17.03
CA SER A 189 9.25 3.35 17.76
C SER A 189 8.02 3.78 16.94
N GLN A 190 8.09 3.72 15.61
CA GLN A 190 6.96 4.01 14.72
C GLN A 190 5.82 3.02 14.92
N PHE A 191 6.13 1.79 15.37
CA PHE A 191 5.15 0.77 15.72
C PHE A 191 4.18 1.21 16.83
N LYS A 192 4.52 2.23 17.64
CA LYS A 192 3.65 2.76 18.69
C LYS A 192 2.28 3.17 18.14
N GLU A 193 2.23 3.75 16.94
CA GLU A 193 1.00 4.18 16.28
C GLU A 193 0.00 3.01 16.11
N HIS A 194 0.51 1.82 15.83
CA HIS A 194 -0.26 0.59 15.72
C HIS A 194 -0.70 0.01 17.07
N THR A 195 0.05 0.26 18.15
CA THR A 195 -0.31 -0.24 19.49
C THR A 195 -1.35 0.62 20.22
N MET A 196 -1.36 1.92 19.96
CA MET A 196 -2.27 2.87 20.61
C MET A 196 -3.66 2.89 19.98
N ASN A 197 -3.81 2.39 18.76
CA ASN A 197 -5.09 2.34 18.07
C ASN A 197 -5.93 1.13 18.55
N PRO A 198 -7.14 1.32 19.09
CA PRO A 198 -8.02 0.23 19.53
C PRO A 198 -8.39 -0.77 18.44
N ILE A 199 -8.34 -0.37 17.17
CA ILE A 199 -8.60 -1.22 16.00
C ILE A 199 -7.45 -2.22 15.80
N TYR A 200 -6.22 -1.79 16.10
CA TYR A 200 -5.01 -2.56 15.86
C TYR A 200 -4.53 -3.31 17.12
N LYS A 201 -5.12 -3.04 18.30
CA LYS A 201 -4.91 -3.70 19.61
C LYS A 201 -4.28 -5.09 19.51
N ALA A 202 -2.94 -5.13 19.39
CA ALA A 202 -2.06 -6.31 19.32
C ALA A 202 -2.65 -7.58 18.68
N ARG A 203 -3.55 -7.46 17.69
CA ARG A 203 -4.18 -8.61 17.07
C ARG A 203 -3.18 -9.17 16.08
N ASN A 204 -2.43 -10.16 16.55
CA ASN A 204 -1.62 -11.05 15.74
C ASN A 204 -0.45 -10.36 15.02
N CYS A 205 0.28 -9.43 15.65
CA CYS A 205 1.63 -9.09 15.19
C CYS A 205 2.65 -9.84 16.05
N HIS A 206 3.58 -10.56 15.42
CA HIS A 206 4.56 -11.39 16.11
C HIS A 206 5.96 -10.80 16.14
N TYR A 207 6.30 -9.97 15.16
CA TYR A 207 7.59 -9.31 15.05
C TYR A 207 7.39 -7.91 14.48
N VAL A 208 8.18 -6.97 14.98
CA VAL A 208 8.53 -5.75 14.24
C VAL A 208 9.86 -6.02 13.56
N ILE A 209 9.96 -5.74 12.27
CA ILE A 209 11.22 -5.78 11.54
C ILE A 209 11.53 -4.35 11.13
N CYS A 210 12.65 -3.82 11.61
CA CYS A 210 13.02 -2.43 11.34
C CYS A 210 14.46 -2.29 10.87
N TRP A 211 14.79 -1.12 10.32
CA TRP A 211 16.19 -0.80 10.04
C TRP A 211 16.96 -0.59 11.34
N GLU A 212 16.44 0.27 12.24
CA GLU A 212 17.06 0.59 13.53
C GLU A 212 16.06 0.42 14.68
N ASN A 213 16.52 -0.20 15.77
CA ASN A 213 15.73 -0.42 16.98
C ASN A 213 16.02 0.68 18.01
N ASP A 214 15.11 1.64 18.11
CA ASP A 214 15.12 2.78 19.03
C ASP A 214 14.09 2.65 20.17
N TRP A 215 13.43 1.50 20.31
CA TRP A 215 12.38 1.27 21.29
C TRP A 215 12.57 -0.06 22.06
N ASP A 216 13.35 0.01 23.13
CA ASP A 216 13.67 -1.15 23.99
C ASP A 216 12.43 -1.80 24.64
N GLU A 217 11.37 -1.02 24.86
CA GLU A 217 10.13 -1.46 25.51
C GLU A 217 9.06 -1.92 24.48
N CYS A 218 9.46 -2.25 23.25
CA CYS A 218 8.52 -2.72 22.23
C CYS A 218 7.74 -3.96 22.74
N PRO A 219 6.40 -3.98 22.65
CA PRO A 219 5.59 -5.05 23.22
C PRO A 219 5.69 -6.39 22.45
N VAL A 220 6.37 -6.40 21.31
CA VAL A 220 6.65 -7.59 20.50
C VAL A 220 8.15 -7.65 20.20
N PRO A 221 8.71 -8.85 19.94
CA PRO A 221 10.11 -8.97 19.56
C PRO A 221 10.46 -8.15 18.32
N VAL A 222 11.58 -7.43 18.38
CA VAL A 222 12.11 -6.62 17.27
C VAL A 222 13.27 -7.36 16.60
N ILE A 223 13.29 -7.36 15.27
CA ILE A 223 14.43 -7.80 14.46
C ILE A 223 15.00 -6.56 13.78
N GLU A 224 16.15 -6.11 14.26
CA GLU A 224 16.89 -4.98 13.68
C GLU A 224 17.74 -5.45 12.48
N LEU A 225 17.39 -5.00 11.28
CA LEU A 225 18.05 -5.42 10.05
C LEU A 225 19.46 -4.86 9.90
N LYS A 226 19.76 -3.66 10.41
CA LYS A 226 21.10 -3.07 10.34
C LYS A 226 22.15 -4.01 10.92
N THR A 227 21.91 -4.53 12.12
CA THR A 227 22.82 -5.49 12.76
C THR A 227 22.73 -6.89 12.12
N GLU A 228 21.52 -7.42 11.89
CA GLU A 228 21.34 -8.79 11.39
C GLU A 228 21.85 -9.00 9.95
N VAL A 229 21.63 -8.04 9.06
CA VAL A 229 22.12 -8.12 7.67
C VAL A 229 23.63 -8.04 7.62
N LEU A 230 24.26 -7.12 8.36
CA LEU A 230 25.72 -7.04 8.43
C LEU A 230 26.35 -8.32 8.97
N ARG A 231 25.71 -8.95 9.97
CA ARG A 231 26.12 -10.27 10.47
C ARG A 231 26.07 -11.32 9.35
N VAL A 232 24.95 -11.41 8.64
CA VAL A 232 24.76 -12.39 7.56
C VAL A 232 25.73 -12.16 6.40
N VAL A 233 25.95 -10.91 5.98
CA VAL A 233 26.89 -10.57 4.90
C VAL A 233 28.31 -11.00 5.26
N ARG A 234 28.78 -10.70 6.47
CA ARG A 234 30.09 -11.17 6.96
C ARG A 234 30.20 -12.69 6.93
N GLU A 235 29.19 -13.39 7.44
CA GLU A 235 29.16 -14.86 7.42
C GLU A 235 29.19 -15.47 6.01
N LEU A 236 28.67 -14.76 4.99
CA LEU A 236 28.72 -15.20 3.59
C LEU A 236 30.09 -14.95 2.96
N SER A 237 30.69 -13.79 3.23
CA SER A 237 32.04 -13.44 2.78
C SER A 237 33.09 -14.41 3.34
N ASP A 238 33.00 -14.74 4.62
CA ASP A 238 33.95 -15.65 5.29
C ASP A 238 33.88 -17.09 4.76
N ARG A 239 32.76 -17.51 4.16
CA ARG A 239 32.60 -18.84 3.55
C ARG A 239 33.08 -18.91 2.10
N ALA A 240 33.24 -17.76 1.47
CA ALA A 240 33.72 -17.66 0.09
C ALA A 240 35.25 -17.51 0.00
N ALA A 241 35.91 -17.19 1.13
CA ALA A 241 37.35 -17.16 1.31
C ALA A 241 37.90 -18.56 1.65
#